data_AF-M6PXQ9-F1
#
_entry.id   AF-M6PXQ9-F1
#
_cell.length_a   1.000
_cell.length_b   1.000
_cell.length_c   1.000
_cell.angle_alpha   90.00
_cell.angle_beta   90.00
_cell.angle_gamma   90.00
#
_symmetry.space_group_name_H-M   'P 1'
#
loop_
_entity.id
_entity.type
_entity.pdbx_description
1 polymer ?
#
loop_
_entity_poly.entity_id
_entity_poly.type
_entity_poly.pdbx_seq_one_letter_code
_entity_poly.pdbx_strand_id
1 'polypeptide(L)'
;MESTFSQRTSLLIISVALLLSSFVNCKEDKQDNNLLMALILLTGTNENAGAAICDGASIQGGNTVLSGNITSSQNFAAYSSSSINGIVKVKSGATLTFERGSVIFGTAGSALIIESGAKIVTNGDVNAPVCFTSSKTVGNRAPGDWGGILIVGDGIGSRAAAQNTEGGAGLQYNSGANDNGSSGSLSYTIVEFAGNEVSPGDELNGMSLYVVGSGTTLDHVQVHRHLDDGIESWGGAWTGKYLLLTGGMDDDLDLDEAFTGKVQFLISHKYPTSCGGTVSTDPHGFEMDGTHSGGTVSATSKTTTNVKLSNFTLLGKKVSNGFGARLREGLQGKFTNGIIYGFQSGNIDCVLNATAGGPGTSPTFTDVLVEAAKSNGNTAGCALPSTGLTSLPVVSLGSGDSDNCAFATKPDYQPSGEASSISTSALTAQSSDSFFIDNTTYGGMLSGLNWASEWTVYRAR
;
A
#
# COMPACT_ATOMS: atom_id res chain seq x y z
N MET A 1 -38.65 13.24 25.14
CA MET A 1 -38.65 11.76 25.11
C MET A 1 -37.18 11.38 25.18
N GLU A 2 -36.63 11.31 26.40
CA GLU A 2 -35.20 11.09 26.65
C GLU A 2 -34.86 9.60 26.52
N SER A 3 -33.66 9.37 25.99
CA SER A 3 -33.11 8.11 25.51
C SER A 3 -32.83 7.11 26.64
N THR A 4 -33.49 5.96 26.59
CA THR A 4 -33.26 4.78 27.44
C THR A 4 -32.05 3.93 27.00
N PHE A 5 -31.18 4.45 26.12
CA PHE A 5 -30.08 3.67 25.54
C PHE A 5 -28.81 3.60 26.42
N SER A 6 -28.65 4.49 27.40
CA SER A 6 -27.43 4.57 28.23
C SER A 6 -27.42 3.60 29.43
N GLN A 7 -28.58 3.13 29.89
CA GLN A 7 -28.66 2.27 31.09
C GLN A 7 -28.36 0.79 30.85
N ARG A 8 -28.47 0.28 29.61
CA ARG A 8 -28.23 -1.14 29.31
C ARG A 8 -26.74 -1.50 29.22
N THR A 9 -25.90 -0.57 28.76
CA THR A 9 -24.45 -0.78 28.65
C THR A 9 -23.78 -0.80 30.03
N SER A 10 -24.26 0.02 30.97
CA SER A 10 -23.71 0.09 32.34
C SER A 10 -24.02 -1.16 33.17
N LEU A 11 -25.19 -1.79 32.97
CA LEU A 11 -25.54 -3.05 33.65
C LEU A 11 -24.71 -4.24 33.15
N LEU A 12 -24.33 -4.26 31.87
CA LEU A 12 -23.54 -5.35 31.28
C LEU A 12 -22.09 -5.33 31.78
N ILE A 13 -21.49 -4.14 31.93
CA ILE A 13 -20.11 -3.97 32.43
C ILE A 13 -19.99 -4.39 33.91
N ILE A 14 -21.00 -4.10 34.72
CA ILE A 14 -21.04 -4.51 36.14
C ILE A 14 -21.20 -6.04 36.26
N SER A 15 -21.92 -6.67 35.34
CA SER A 15 -22.12 -8.12 35.31
C SER A 15 -20.83 -8.88 35.00
N VAL A 16 -20.01 -8.36 34.07
CA VAL A 16 -18.72 -8.96 33.69
C VAL A 16 -17.66 -8.77 34.80
N ALA A 17 -17.63 -7.61 35.46
CA ALA A 17 -16.74 -7.38 36.60
C ALA A 17 -17.06 -8.30 37.80
N LEU A 18 -18.33 -8.63 38.03
CA LEU A 18 -18.75 -9.58 39.05
C LEU A 18 -18.38 -11.04 38.71
N LEU A 19 -18.44 -11.43 37.43
CA LEU A 19 -17.99 -12.75 36.98
C LEU A 19 -16.47 -12.94 37.05
N LEU A 20 -15.68 -11.89 36.86
CA LEU A 20 -14.21 -11.93 37.01
C LEU A 20 -13.76 -12.06 38.47
N SER A 21 -14.57 -11.63 39.43
CA SER A 21 -14.24 -11.71 40.86
C SER A 21 -14.38 -13.12 41.47
N SER A 22 -15.06 -14.05 40.79
CA SER A 22 -15.27 -15.43 41.27
C SER A 22 -14.13 -16.42 40.96
N PHE A 23 -13.07 -16.02 40.25
CA PHE A 23 -12.01 -16.94 39.80
C PHE A 23 -10.69 -16.85 40.57
N VAL A 24 -10.60 -16.03 41.63
CA VAL A 24 -9.33 -15.79 42.36
C VAL A 24 -8.86 -17.01 43.19
N ASN A 25 -9.59 -18.12 43.21
CA ASN A 25 -9.28 -19.26 44.08
C ASN A 25 -9.36 -20.67 43.44
N CYS A 26 -9.38 -20.80 42.12
CA CYS A 26 -9.25 -22.12 41.48
C CYS A 26 -7.80 -22.42 41.08
N LYS A 27 -7.33 -23.63 41.42
CA LYS A 27 -6.06 -24.17 40.94
C LYS A 27 -6.10 -24.27 39.42
N GLU A 28 -5.03 -23.82 38.77
CA GLU A 28 -4.81 -23.93 37.32
C GLU A 28 -4.97 -25.38 36.84
N ASP A 29 -5.93 -25.61 35.95
CA ASP A 29 -5.95 -26.77 35.06
C ASP A 29 -5.70 -26.29 33.62
N LYS A 30 -4.83 -27.00 32.88
CA LYS A 30 -4.33 -26.62 31.53
C LYS A 30 -5.41 -26.47 30.45
N GLN A 31 -6.69 -26.76 30.74
CA GLN A 31 -7.80 -26.59 29.81
C GLN A 31 -8.44 -25.19 29.84
N ASP A 32 -8.21 -24.40 30.90
CA ASP A 32 -8.88 -23.10 31.08
C ASP A 32 -8.31 -21.98 30.20
N ASN A 33 -7.08 -22.14 29.69
CA ASN A 33 -6.44 -21.17 28.78
C ASN A 33 -7.10 -21.14 27.38
N ASN A 34 -7.69 -22.27 26.95
CA ASN A 34 -8.36 -22.35 25.65
C ASN A 34 -9.73 -21.66 25.69
N LEU A 35 -10.41 -21.67 26.84
CA LEU A 35 -11.71 -21.02 27.00
C LEU A 35 -11.57 -19.50 27.11
N LEU A 36 -10.52 -19.01 27.78
CA LEU A 36 -10.22 -17.58 27.88
C LEU A 36 -9.77 -16.99 26.53
N MET A 37 -8.95 -17.71 25.75
CA MET A 37 -8.65 -17.34 24.36
C MET A 37 -9.89 -17.37 23.47
N ALA A 38 -10.76 -18.38 23.62
CA ALA A 38 -12.01 -18.46 22.86
C ALA A 38 -13.00 -17.33 23.23
N LEU A 39 -13.00 -16.86 24.49
CA LEU A 39 -13.89 -15.78 24.92
C LEU A 39 -13.41 -14.39 24.44
N ILE A 40 -12.10 -14.19 24.31
CA ILE A 40 -11.52 -13.00 23.64
C ILE A 40 -11.88 -13.00 22.14
N LEU A 41 -11.93 -14.18 21.50
CA LEU A 41 -12.36 -14.33 20.10
C LEU A 41 -13.85 -14.08 19.85
N LEU A 42 -14.71 -14.10 20.88
CA LEU A 42 -16.17 -14.07 20.73
C LEU A 42 -16.83 -12.74 21.12
N THR A 43 -16.09 -11.75 21.66
CA THR A 43 -16.71 -10.52 22.21
C THR A 43 -16.03 -9.18 21.88
N GLY A 44 -14.96 -9.14 21.08
CA GLY A 44 -14.34 -7.88 20.67
C GLY A 44 -14.09 -7.83 19.16
N THR A 45 -14.46 -6.71 18.52
CA THR A 45 -13.74 -6.24 17.33
C THR A 45 -12.26 -6.22 17.71
N ASN A 46 -11.49 -7.12 17.11
CA ASN A 46 -10.07 -7.20 17.41
C ASN A 46 -9.43 -6.06 16.63
N GLU A 47 -9.44 -4.85 17.21
CA GLU A 47 -8.93 -3.62 16.60
C GLU A 47 -7.47 -3.74 16.15
N ASN A 48 -6.80 -4.88 16.41
CA ASN A 48 -5.43 -5.23 16.05
C ASN A 48 -5.29 -6.58 15.31
N ALA A 49 -6.32 -7.07 14.61
CA ALA A 49 -6.27 -8.33 13.86
C ALA A 49 -5.03 -8.43 12.95
N GLY A 50 -4.76 -7.39 12.15
CA GLY A 50 -3.58 -7.32 11.29
C GLY A 50 -2.25 -7.49 12.03
N ALA A 51 -2.10 -6.79 13.16
CA ALA A 51 -0.89 -6.87 13.97
C ALA A 51 -0.70 -8.27 14.55
N ALA A 52 -1.76 -8.86 15.11
CA ALA A 52 -1.71 -10.21 15.65
C ALA A 52 -1.35 -11.27 14.59
N ILE A 53 -1.87 -11.14 13.36
CA ILE A 53 -1.46 -12.01 12.25
C ILE A 53 0.01 -11.80 11.90
N CYS A 54 0.45 -10.57 11.63
CA CYS A 54 1.84 -10.29 11.22
C CYS A 54 2.88 -10.61 12.30
N ASP A 55 2.49 -10.67 13.57
CA ASP A 55 3.36 -11.10 14.67
C ASP A 55 3.49 -12.63 14.74
N GLY A 56 2.72 -13.36 13.93
CA GLY A 56 2.69 -14.82 13.92
C GLY A 56 1.92 -15.42 15.11
N ALA A 57 1.20 -14.61 15.89
CA ALA A 57 0.54 -15.05 17.11
C ALA A 57 -0.59 -16.07 16.87
N SER A 58 -1.16 -16.06 15.66
CA SER A 58 -2.29 -16.92 15.27
C SER A 58 -1.89 -18.13 14.41
N ILE A 59 -0.59 -18.35 14.17
CA ILE A 59 -0.10 -19.41 13.28
C ILE A 59 -0.53 -20.80 13.80
N GLN A 60 -0.97 -21.64 12.87
CA GLN A 60 -1.34 -23.04 13.10
C GLN A 60 -0.40 -23.96 12.33
N GLY A 61 0.27 -24.87 13.05
CA GLY A 61 1.13 -25.89 12.46
C GLY A 61 2.59 -25.47 12.27
N GLY A 62 3.26 -26.13 11.33
CA GLY A 62 4.69 -25.93 11.06
C GLY A 62 4.97 -24.86 10.01
N ASN A 63 6.25 -24.50 9.87
CA ASN A 63 6.72 -23.53 8.90
C ASN A 63 7.14 -24.22 7.58
N THR A 64 6.61 -23.75 6.45
CA THR A 64 7.02 -24.22 5.11
C THR A 64 8.10 -23.33 4.53
N VAL A 65 9.26 -23.90 4.18
CA VAL A 65 10.35 -23.11 3.56
C VAL A 65 10.17 -23.11 2.05
N LEU A 66 10.05 -21.91 1.47
CA LEU A 66 10.07 -21.64 0.04
C LEU A 66 11.50 -21.28 -0.37
N SER A 67 12.03 -21.95 -1.39
CA SER A 67 13.39 -21.74 -1.87
C SER A 67 13.49 -22.07 -3.36
N GLY A 68 14.32 -21.31 -4.10
CA GLY A 68 14.60 -21.59 -5.51
C GLY A 68 13.37 -21.48 -6.40
N ASN A 69 13.26 -22.35 -7.40
CA ASN A 69 12.18 -22.32 -8.38
C ASN A 69 10.96 -23.12 -7.90
N ILE A 70 9.79 -22.49 -7.86
CA ILE A 70 8.51 -23.16 -7.65
C ILE A 70 7.85 -23.41 -9.01
N THR A 71 7.82 -24.67 -9.44
CA THR A 71 7.34 -25.08 -10.76
C THR A 71 5.94 -25.71 -10.75
N SER A 72 5.37 -25.94 -9.57
CA SER A 72 4.02 -26.48 -9.38
C SER A 72 3.25 -25.61 -8.40
N SER A 73 1.95 -25.42 -8.66
CA SER A 73 1.08 -24.65 -7.77
C SER A 73 1.04 -25.22 -6.35
N GLN A 74 1.00 -24.33 -5.36
CA GLN A 74 0.93 -24.66 -3.93
C GLN A 74 -0.20 -23.86 -3.28
N ASN A 75 -0.92 -24.50 -2.37
CA ASN A 75 -1.97 -23.86 -1.57
C ASN A 75 -1.56 -23.95 -0.11
N PHE A 76 -1.49 -22.79 0.56
CA PHE A 76 -1.14 -22.67 1.96
C PHE A 76 -2.42 -22.47 2.76
N ALA A 77 -2.65 -23.34 3.74
CA ALA A 77 -3.87 -23.35 4.54
C ALA A 77 -4.02 -22.06 5.37
N ALA A 78 -5.24 -21.82 5.85
CA ALA A 78 -5.52 -20.68 6.74
C ALA A 78 -4.60 -20.72 7.97
N TYR A 79 -4.11 -19.56 8.38
CA TYR A 79 -3.18 -19.41 9.50
C TYR A 79 -1.86 -20.19 9.34
N SER A 80 -1.45 -20.51 8.11
CA SER A 80 -0.17 -21.18 7.87
C SER A 80 1.03 -20.26 8.08
N SER A 81 2.20 -20.87 8.25
CA SER A 81 3.49 -20.17 8.27
C SER A 81 4.35 -20.63 7.10
N SER A 82 4.97 -19.66 6.42
CA SER A 82 6.00 -19.90 5.40
C SER A 82 7.23 -19.01 5.62
N SER A 83 8.38 -19.42 5.12
CA SER A 83 9.58 -18.57 5.06
C SER A 83 10.17 -18.55 3.66
N ILE A 84 10.58 -17.37 3.19
CA ILE A 84 11.26 -17.18 1.92
C ILE A 84 12.77 -17.23 2.19
N ASN A 85 13.45 -18.22 1.62
CA ASN A 85 14.89 -18.41 1.73
C ASN A 85 15.59 -18.10 0.41
N GLY A 86 16.32 -16.98 0.38
CA GLY A 86 16.91 -16.42 -0.84
C GLY A 86 15.87 -15.94 -1.84
N ILE A 87 16.26 -15.84 -3.12
CA ILE A 87 15.35 -15.45 -4.20
C ILE A 87 14.49 -16.66 -4.60
N VAL A 88 13.19 -16.56 -4.33
CA VAL A 88 12.20 -17.59 -4.70
C VAL A 88 11.50 -17.16 -5.98
N LYS A 89 11.52 -18.00 -7.02
CA LYS A 89 10.92 -17.70 -8.33
C LYS A 89 9.77 -18.65 -8.60
N VAL A 90 8.55 -18.13 -8.65
CA VAL A 90 7.37 -18.87 -9.10
C VAL A 90 7.35 -18.84 -10.62
N LYS A 91 7.45 -20.03 -11.21
CA LYS A 91 7.63 -20.21 -12.65
C LYS A 91 6.29 -20.26 -13.37
N SER A 92 6.32 -19.93 -14.65
CA SER A 92 5.15 -19.93 -15.53
C SER A 92 4.30 -21.20 -15.37
N GLY A 93 2.97 -21.02 -15.23
CA GLY A 93 2.01 -22.09 -15.01
C GLY A 93 1.80 -22.49 -13.54
N ALA A 94 2.63 -22.03 -12.60
CA ALA A 94 2.42 -22.23 -11.17
C ALA A 94 1.69 -21.05 -10.52
N THR A 95 0.88 -21.37 -9.51
CA THR A 95 0.19 -20.41 -8.64
C THR A 95 0.54 -20.67 -7.19
N LEU A 96 0.93 -19.62 -6.44
CA LEU A 96 0.93 -19.67 -4.98
C LEU A 96 -0.38 -19.07 -4.45
N THR A 97 -1.12 -19.84 -3.65
CA THR A 97 -2.35 -19.38 -3.01
C THR A 97 -2.16 -19.38 -1.50
N PHE A 98 -2.26 -18.22 -0.87
CA PHE A 98 -2.20 -18.08 0.58
C PHE A 98 -3.60 -17.78 1.13
N GLU A 99 -4.13 -18.68 1.95
CA GLU A 99 -5.41 -18.48 2.60
C GLU A 99 -5.29 -17.52 3.79
N ARG A 100 -6.42 -16.92 4.19
CA ARG A 100 -6.55 -15.99 5.32
C ARG A 100 -5.66 -16.30 6.53
N GLY A 101 -5.11 -15.26 7.14
CA GLY A 101 -4.28 -15.38 8.35
C GLY A 101 -2.89 -15.99 8.11
N SER A 102 -2.54 -16.37 6.88
CA SER A 102 -1.20 -16.88 6.57
C SER A 102 -0.13 -15.81 6.80
N VAL A 103 1.03 -16.24 7.29
CA VAL A 103 2.20 -15.39 7.53
C VAL A 103 3.39 -15.92 6.76
N ILE A 104 4.01 -15.05 5.97
CA ILE A 104 5.14 -15.36 5.12
C ILE A 104 6.33 -14.51 5.58
N PHE A 105 7.37 -15.16 6.08
CA PHE A 105 8.56 -14.50 6.65
C PHE A 105 9.68 -14.38 5.61
N GLY A 106 10.02 -13.15 5.23
CA GLY A 106 11.20 -12.80 4.43
C GLY A 106 12.48 -12.83 5.28
N THR A 107 13.48 -13.59 4.82
CA THR A 107 14.83 -13.56 5.38
C THR A 107 15.69 -12.48 4.72
N ALA A 108 16.78 -12.07 5.38
CA ALA A 108 17.71 -11.11 4.80
C ALA A 108 18.21 -11.61 3.43
N GLY A 109 18.15 -10.74 2.41
CA GLY A 109 18.50 -11.08 1.03
C GLY A 109 17.51 -12.01 0.30
N SER A 110 16.30 -12.20 0.85
CA SER A 110 15.23 -12.95 0.17
C SER A 110 14.25 -12.03 -0.55
N ALA A 111 13.62 -12.55 -1.59
CA ALA A 111 12.52 -11.90 -2.30
C ALA A 111 11.60 -12.96 -2.92
N LEU A 112 10.32 -12.63 -3.09
CA LEU A 112 9.37 -13.48 -3.81
C LEU A 112 9.12 -12.92 -5.20
N ILE A 113 9.52 -13.67 -6.22
CA ILE A 113 9.41 -13.30 -7.62
C ILE A 113 8.34 -14.15 -8.29
N ILE A 114 7.32 -13.51 -8.84
CA ILE A 114 6.27 -14.13 -9.67
C ILE A 114 6.60 -13.82 -11.13
N GLU A 115 7.10 -14.81 -11.87
CA GLU A 115 7.48 -14.60 -13.27
C GLU A 115 6.25 -14.57 -14.20
N SER A 116 6.46 -14.09 -15.44
CA SER A 116 5.40 -14.04 -16.45
C SER A 116 4.72 -15.40 -16.66
N GLY A 117 3.39 -15.39 -16.57
CA GLY A 117 2.52 -16.58 -16.62
C GLY A 117 2.41 -17.37 -15.31
N ALA A 118 3.11 -16.98 -14.25
CA ALA A 118 2.85 -17.45 -12.89
C ALA A 118 1.84 -16.53 -12.17
N LYS A 119 1.32 -16.98 -11.03
CA LYS A 119 0.36 -16.20 -10.24
C LYS A 119 0.60 -16.24 -8.75
N ILE A 120 0.18 -15.17 -8.08
CA ILE A 120 0.03 -15.10 -6.63
C ILE A 120 -1.41 -14.75 -6.27
N VAL A 121 -1.98 -15.47 -5.30
CA VAL A 121 -3.33 -15.24 -4.80
C VAL A 121 -3.27 -15.16 -3.28
N THR A 122 -3.88 -14.13 -2.72
CA THR A 122 -4.11 -14.02 -1.26
C THR A 122 -5.60 -13.87 -0.98
N ASN A 123 -6.10 -14.72 -0.08
CA ASN A 123 -7.51 -14.77 0.30
C ASN A 123 -7.68 -14.31 1.74
N GLY A 124 -7.12 -13.14 2.09
CA GLY A 124 -7.30 -12.53 3.39
C GLY A 124 -8.70 -11.97 3.59
N ASP A 125 -9.02 -11.60 4.82
CA ASP A 125 -10.16 -10.72 5.11
C ASP A 125 -9.86 -9.75 6.25
N VAL A 126 -10.84 -8.90 6.57
CA VAL A 126 -10.73 -7.84 7.59
C VAL A 126 -10.27 -8.34 8.97
N ASN A 127 -10.54 -9.61 9.31
CA ASN A 127 -10.19 -10.20 10.61
C ASN A 127 -8.96 -11.13 10.53
N ALA A 128 -8.54 -11.53 9.34
CA ALA A 128 -7.39 -12.41 9.13
C ALA A 128 -6.75 -12.11 7.76
N PRO A 129 -6.03 -10.98 7.63
CA PRO A 129 -5.28 -10.66 6.42
C PRO A 129 -4.20 -11.71 6.14
N VAL A 130 -3.63 -11.70 4.94
CA VAL A 130 -2.38 -12.42 4.64
C VAL A 130 -1.21 -11.46 4.85
N CYS A 131 -0.19 -11.86 5.61
CA CYS A 131 0.93 -10.99 5.95
C CYS A 131 2.27 -11.51 5.41
N PHE A 132 2.96 -10.68 4.64
CA PHE A 132 4.36 -10.85 4.27
C PHE A 132 5.19 -9.90 5.15
N THR A 133 6.15 -10.43 5.91
CA THR A 133 6.89 -9.65 6.92
C THR A 133 8.33 -10.12 7.07
N SER A 134 9.15 -9.31 7.74
CA SER A 134 10.48 -9.69 8.19
C SER A 134 10.47 -10.91 9.11
N SER A 135 11.42 -11.82 8.88
CA SER A 135 11.74 -12.95 9.76
C SER A 135 12.40 -12.55 11.08
N LYS A 136 12.79 -11.28 11.24
CA LYS A 136 13.32 -10.79 12.52
C LYS A 136 12.22 -10.80 13.59
N THR A 137 12.65 -10.96 14.84
CA THR A 137 11.76 -10.90 15.99
C THR A 137 11.04 -9.54 16.05
N VAL A 138 9.76 -9.53 16.43
CA VAL A 138 8.97 -8.31 16.63
C VAL A 138 9.75 -7.29 17.47
N GLY A 139 9.77 -6.03 17.04
CA GLY A 139 10.52 -4.94 17.67
C GLY A 139 11.96 -4.78 17.16
N ASN A 140 12.50 -5.79 16.45
CA ASN A 140 13.77 -5.72 15.74
C ASN A 140 13.61 -5.67 14.21
N ARG A 141 12.36 -5.58 13.70
CA ARG A 141 12.13 -5.46 12.27
C ARG A 141 12.45 -4.03 11.82
N ALA A 142 12.84 -3.86 10.57
CA ALA A 142 13.18 -2.57 10.00
C ALA A 142 12.88 -2.55 8.50
N PRO A 143 12.61 -1.37 7.91
CA PRO A 143 12.56 -1.23 6.47
C PRO A 143 13.79 -1.86 5.81
N GLY A 144 13.58 -2.60 4.70
CA GLY A 144 14.65 -3.28 3.97
C GLY A 144 15.16 -4.56 4.61
N ASP A 145 14.41 -5.17 5.53
CA ASP A 145 14.78 -6.46 6.11
C ASP A 145 14.75 -7.60 5.08
N TRP A 146 13.97 -7.45 4.02
CA TRP A 146 13.85 -8.36 2.89
C TRP A 146 13.45 -7.60 1.62
N GLY A 147 13.49 -8.26 0.47
CA GLY A 147 13.33 -7.64 -0.85
C GLY A 147 11.89 -7.55 -1.38
N GLY A 148 10.86 -7.82 -0.58
CA GLY A 148 9.47 -7.66 -1.03
C GLY A 148 9.01 -8.65 -2.11
N ILE A 149 7.97 -8.24 -2.84
CA ILE A 149 7.29 -9.05 -3.86
C ILE A 149 7.51 -8.41 -5.23
N LEU A 150 8.10 -9.15 -6.16
CA LEU A 150 8.26 -8.73 -7.55
C LEU A 150 7.36 -9.56 -8.46
N ILE A 151 6.58 -8.91 -9.31
CA ILE A 151 5.65 -9.57 -10.24
C ILE A 151 5.96 -9.09 -11.66
N VAL A 152 6.21 -10.03 -12.56
CA VAL A 152 6.29 -9.76 -14.01
C VAL A 152 5.04 -10.31 -14.69
N GLY A 153 4.32 -9.45 -15.39
CA GLY A 153 3.14 -9.81 -16.18
C GLY A 153 3.43 -9.98 -17.67
N ASP A 154 2.40 -9.72 -18.46
CA ASP A 154 2.34 -9.78 -19.92
C ASP A 154 1.56 -8.60 -20.53
N GLY A 155 1.37 -7.54 -19.74
CA GLY A 155 0.72 -6.27 -20.11
C GLY A 155 1.58 -5.38 -21.01
N ILE A 156 1.06 -4.22 -21.40
CA ILE A 156 1.78 -3.28 -22.26
C ILE A 156 2.56 -2.27 -21.40
N GLY A 157 3.83 -2.06 -21.73
CA GLY A 157 4.69 -0.99 -21.20
C GLY A 157 5.39 -0.21 -22.31
N SER A 158 6.23 0.76 -21.98
CA SER A 158 6.89 1.63 -22.98
C SER A 158 8.06 0.99 -23.73
N ARG A 159 8.61 -0.12 -23.21
CA ARG A 159 9.80 -0.78 -23.75
C ARG A 159 9.47 -1.93 -24.71
N ALA A 160 9.97 -1.84 -25.95
CA ALA A 160 9.82 -2.91 -26.93
C ALA A 160 10.88 -4.03 -26.77
N ALA A 161 12.10 -3.69 -26.36
CA ALA A 161 13.17 -4.65 -26.13
C ALA A 161 13.23 -5.07 -24.67
N ALA A 162 13.62 -6.33 -24.42
CA ALA A 162 13.83 -6.88 -23.08
C ALA A 162 14.84 -6.05 -22.28
N GLN A 163 14.46 -5.65 -21.07
CA GLN A 163 15.31 -5.06 -20.05
C GLN A 163 15.32 -5.91 -18.80
N ASN A 164 16.33 -5.74 -17.97
CA ASN A 164 16.36 -6.40 -16.67
C ASN A 164 15.40 -5.69 -15.73
N THR A 165 14.72 -6.47 -14.89
CA THR A 165 14.12 -5.94 -13.66
C THR A 165 15.24 -5.54 -12.71
N GLU A 166 14.89 -4.69 -11.76
CA GLU A 166 15.75 -4.39 -10.61
C GLU A 166 15.82 -5.57 -9.63
N GLY A 167 16.63 -5.41 -8.60
CA GLY A 167 16.91 -6.40 -7.57
C GLY A 167 17.95 -7.45 -7.95
N GLY A 168 18.74 -7.23 -9.01
CA GLY A 168 19.85 -8.11 -9.41
C GLY A 168 19.44 -9.56 -9.74
N ALA A 169 18.15 -9.85 -9.93
CA ALA A 169 17.63 -11.21 -10.09
C ALA A 169 17.82 -11.80 -11.49
N GLY A 170 18.31 -10.99 -12.44
CA GLY A 170 18.52 -11.35 -13.85
C GLY A 170 17.24 -11.73 -14.58
N LEU A 171 16.08 -11.29 -14.09
CA LEU A 171 14.79 -11.48 -14.75
C LEU A 171 14.59 -10.37 -15.77
N GLN A 172 14.02 -10.69 -16.92
CA GLN A 172 13.78 -9.72 -17.98
C GLN A 172 12.29 -9.48 -18.19
N TYR A 173 11.95 -8.26 -18.58
CA TYR A 173 10.61 -7.85 -18.97
C TYR A 173 10.66 -6.97 -20.23
N ASN A 174 9.55 -6.94 -20.95
CA ASN A 174 9.28 -6.03 -22.05
C ASN A 174 7.77 -5.92 -22.22
N SER A 175 7.32 -4.98 -23.05
CA SER A 175 5.91 -4.89 -23.38
C SER A 175 5.38 -6.19 -23.97
N GLY A 176 4.27 -6.65 -23.41
CA GLY A 176 3.42 -7.69 -23.99
C GLY A 176 2.48 -7.13 -25.05
N ALA A 177 1.53 -7.97 -25.47
CA ALA A 177 0.67 -7.71 -26.63
C ALA A 177 -0.61 -6.92 -26.30
N ASN A 178 -1.11 -7.05 -25.06
CA ASN A 178 -2.31 -6.37 -24.57
C ASN A 178 -2.33 -6.41 -23.03
N ASP A 179 -3.19 -5.62 -22.39
CA ASP A 179 -3.29 -5.55 -20.93
C ASP A 179 -4.22 -6.57 -20.29
N ASN A 180 -4.82 -7.51 -21.02
CA ASN A 180 -5.89 -8.34 -20.45
C ASN A 180 -5.39 -9.46 -19.53
N GLY A 181 -4.07 -9.66 -19.44
CA GLY A 181 -3.47 -10.69 -18.62
C GLY A 181 -3.64 -10.46 -17.11
N SER A 182 -3.39 -11.51 -16.34
CA SER A 182 -3.54 -11.52 -14.87
C SER A 182 -2.41 -12.29 -14.23
N SER A 183 -1.70 -11.63 -13.32
CA SER A 183 -0.69 -12.22 -12.43
C SER A 183 -1.28 -12.65 -11.07
N GLY A 184 -2.61 -12.61 -10.94
CA GLY A 184 -3.34 -13.07 -9.75
C GLY A 184 -4.16 -11.97 -9.08
N SER A 185 -4.45 -12.15 -7.79
CA SER A 185 -5.32 -11.26 -7.02
C SER A 185 -4.89 -11.21 -5.56
N LEU A 186 -4.66 -10.02 -5.04
CA LEU A 186 -4.29 -9.82 -3.65
C LEU A 186 -5.45 -9.19 -2.89
N SER A 187 -6.02 -9.90 -1.91
CA SER A 187 -7.12 -9.41 -1.08
C SER A 187 -6.75 -9.42 0.40
N TYR A 188 -6.90 -8.27 1.08
CA TYR A 188 -6.50 -8.08 2.49
C TYR A 188 -5.08 -8.58 2.73
N THR A 189 -4.13 -7.94 2.04
CA THR A 189 -2.70 -8.30 2.09
C THR A 189 -1.91 -7.21 2.78
N ILE A 190 -1.00 -7.61 3.66
CA ILE A 190 -0.02 -6.72 4.29
C ILE A 190 1.35 -7.13 3.82
N VAL A 191 2.15 -6.17 3.35
CA VAL A 191 3.57 -6.34 3.05
C VAL A 191 4.32 -5.36 3.95
N GLU A 192 5.02 -5.87 4.97
CA GLU A 192 5.76 -5.02 5.90
C GLU A 192 7.28 -5.26 5.85
N PHE A 193 8.05 -4.18 6.04
CA PHE A 193 9.51 -4.19 6.21
C PHE A 193 10.31 -4.68 4.99
N ALA A 194 9.72 -4.57 3.80
CA ALA A 194 10.37 -4.84 2.51
C ALA A 194 11.21 -3.64 2.05
N GLY A 195 11.80 -3.69 0.85
CA GLY A 195 12.49 -2.54 0.27
C GLY A 195 14.03 -2.64 0.12
N ASN A 196 14.63 -3.83 0.23
CA ASN A 196 16.09 -3.93 0.38
C ASN A 196 16.88 -3.58 -0.90
N GLU A 197 17.76 -2.58 -0.81
CA GLU A 197 18.83 -2.29 -1.78
C GLU A 197 19.79 -3.48 -1.92
N VAL A 198 19.87 -4.08 -3.11
CA VAL A 198 20.79 -5.22 -3.35
C VAL A 198 22.16 -4.77 -3.87
N SER A 199 22.21 -3.60 -4.51
CA SER A 199 23.43 -2.86 -4.84
C SER A 199 23.09 -1.38 -5.08
N PRO A 200 24.08 -0.46 -5.10
CA PRO A 200 23.80 0.98 -5.28
C PRO A 200 22.99 1.29 -6.54
N GLY A 201 21.76 1.80 -6.37
CA GLY A 201 20.83 2.09 -7.48
C GLY A 201 20.23 0.85 -8.15
N ASP A 202 20.16 -0.27 -7.41
CA ASP A 202 19.46 -1.50 -7.79
C ASP A 202 18.71 -2.00 -6.55
N GLU A 203 17.59 -1.35 -6.30
CA GLU A 203 16.74 -1.58 -5.15
C GLU A 203 15.58 -2.54 -5.47
N LEU A 204 14.95 -3.07 -4.43
CA LEU A 204 13.73 -3.84 -4.54
C LEU A 204 12.68 -3.12 -3.72
N ASN A 205 11.44 -3.07 -4.19
CA ASN A 205 10.37 -2.33 -3.53
C ASN A 205 9.60 -3.17 -2.51
N GLY A 206 8.61 -2.54 -1.85
CA GLY A 206 7.56 -3.28 -1.17
C GLY A 206 6.84 -4.22 -2.14
N MET A 207 6.39 -3.66 -3.26
CA MET A 207 5.84 -4.41 -4.39
C MET A 207 6.33 -3.82 -5.72
N SER A 208 7.07 -4.61 -6.50
CA SER A 208 7.56 -4.24 -7.83
C SER A 208 6.69 -4.90 -8.91
N LEU A 209 6.05 -4.11 -9.78
CA LEU A 209 5.04 -4.57 -10.74
C LEU A 209 5.46 -4.26 -12.18
N TYR A 210 6.12 -5.21 -12.84
CA TYR A 210 6.57 -5.05 -14.22
C TYR A 210 5.50 -5.55 -15.20
N VAL A 211 5.00 -4.67 -16.06
CA VAL A 211 4.03 -4.96 -17.12
C VAL A 211 2.86 -5.83 -16.64
N VAL A 212 2.34 -5.57 -15.45
CA VAL A 212 1.27 -6.38 -14.85
C VAL A 212 -0.07 -5.99 -15.47
N GLY A 213 -0.77 -6.98 -16.06
CA GLY A 213 -2.03 -6.74 -16.78
C GLY A 213 -3.23 -6.38 -15.89
N SER A 214 -4.25 -5.82 -16.52
CA SER A 214 -5.53 -5.35 -15.94
C SER A 214 -6.42 -6.44 -15.33
N GLY A 215 -6.16 -7.72 -15.61
CA GLY A 215 -6.77 -8.82 -14.90
C GLY A 215 -6.18 -9.06 -13.51
N THR A 216 -5.16 -8.29 -13.11
CA THR A 216 -4.57 -8.34 -11.76
C THR A 216 -5.23 -7.29 -10.87
N THR A 217 -5.65 -7.70 -9.68
CA THR A 217 -6.35 -6.83 -8.73
C THR A 217 -5.63 -6.76 -7.40
N LEU A 218 -5.43 -5.54 -6.89
CA LEU A 218 -5.00 -5.25 -5.53
C LEU A 218 -6.21 -4.68 -4.77
N ASP A 219 -6.76 -5.42 -3.80
CA ASP A 219 -7.96 -5.01 -3.08
C ASP A 219 -7.73 -5.12 -1.56
N HIS A 220 -7.72 -4.00 -0.84
CA HIS A 220 -7.27 -3.95 0.55
C HIS A 220 -5.81 -4.44 0.67
N VAL A 221 -4.87 -3.65 0.15
CA VAL A 221 -3.44 -3.94 0.24
C VAL A 221 -2.74 -2.85 1.02
N GLN A 222 -1.99 -3.25 2.06
CA GLN A 222 -1.14 -2.38 2.82
C GLN A 222 0.33 -2.68 2.51
N VAL A 223 1.10 -1.67 2.14
CA VAL A 223 2.56 -1.72 2.20
C VAL A 223 3.02 -0.83 3.34
N HIS A 224 3.78 -1.40 4.26
CA HIS A 224 4.12 -0.76 5.53
C HIS A 224 5.63 -0.80 5.78
N ARG A 225 6.22 0.35 6.12
CA ARG A 225 7.65 0.47 6.46
C ARG A 225 8.54 -0.11 5.36
N HIS A 226 8.25 0.21 4.10
CA HIS A 226 9.12 -0.07 2.96
C HIS A 226 10.34 0.86 3.00
N LEU A 227 11.53 0.32 2.68
CA LEU A 227 12.76 1.12 2.62
C LEU A 227 12.87 1.89 1.30
N ASP A 228 12.66 1.18 0.21
CA ASP A 228 12.47 1.75 -1.11
C ASP A 228 10.98 2.03 -1.36
N ASP A 229 10.46 2.01 -2.58
CA ASP A 229 9.07 2.37 -2.85
C ASP A 229 8.05 1.41 -2.25
N GLY A 230 6.85 1.93 -1.99
CA GLY A 230 5.75 1.12 -1.48
C GLY A 230 5.24 0.17 -2.57
N ILE A 231 4.75 0.77 -3.65
CA ILE A 231 4.39 0.06 -4.88
C ILE A 231 5.03 0.83 -6.03
N GLU A 232 5.84 0.14 -6.82
CA GLU A 232 6.37 0.68 -8.07
C GLU A 232 5.90 -0.16 -9.25
N SER A 233 5.54 0.50 -10.35
CA SER A 233 5.05 -0.19 -11.54
C SER A 233 5.70 0.32 -12.81
N TRP A 234 6.32 -0.58 -13.57
CA TRP A 234 6.85 -0.29 -14.90
C TRP A 234 5.91 -0.83 -15.97
N GLY A 235 5.03 0.04 -16.47
CA GLY A 235 4.01 -0.32 -17.44
C GLY A 235 2.93 -1.24 -16.86
N GLY A 236 2.08 -1.76 -17.75
CA GLY A 236 0.92 -2.56 -17.38
C GLY A 236 -0.33 -1.74 -17.12
N ALA A 237 -1.34 -2.37 -16.50
CA ALA A 237 -2.65 -1.76 -16.28
C ALA A 237 -3.43 -2.40 -15.11
N TRP A 238 -2.75 -2.95 -14.11
CA TRP A 238 -3.40 -3.51 -12.92
C TRP A 238 -4.37 -2.52 -12.26
N THR A 239 -5.30 -3.05 -11.47
CA THR A 239 -6.32 -2.24 -10.80
C THR A 239 -6.21 -2.36 -9.28
N GLY A 240 -6.34 -1.23 -8.58
CA GLY A 240 -6.14 -1.13 -7.14
C GLY A 240 -7.31 -0.46 -6.42
N LYS A 241 -7.86 -1.08 -5.38
CA LYS A 241 -8.86 -0.47 -4.51
C LYS A 241 -8.50 -0.64 -3.03
N TYR A 242 -8.64 0.42 -2.23
CA TYR A 242 -8.29 0.40 -0.81
C TYR A 242 -6.81 0.10 -0.57
N LEU A 243 -5.95 0.99 -1.06
CA LEU A 243 -4.50 0.87 -0.92
C LEU A 243 -4.00 1.75 0.23
N LEU A 244 -3.19 1.20 1.11
CA LEU A 244 -2.61 1.91 2.24
C LEU A 244 -1.08 1.79 2.23
N LEU A 245 -0.39 2.92 2.08
CA LEU A 245 1.07 3.00 1.99
C LEU A 245 1.55 3.83 3.17
N THR A 246 2.34 3.24 4.06
CA THR A 246 2.57 3.82 5.39
C THR A 246 4.00 3.69 5.85
N GLY A 247 4.58 4.81 6.27
CA GLY A 247 5.91 4.86 6.86
C GLY A 247 7.03 4.48 5.89
N GLY A 248 6.84 4.72 4.59
CA GLY A 248 7.86 4.57 3.57
C GLY A 248 9.08 5.47 3.80
N MET A 249 10.23 5.03 3.30
CA MET A 249 11.49 5.79 3.35
C MET A 249 11.93 6.32 1.98
N ASP A 250 11.33 5.81 0.90
CA ASP A 250 11.32 6.41 -0.44
C ASP A 250 9.91 6.76 -0.91
N ASP A 251 9.52 6.62 -2.18
CA ASP A 251 8.21 6.99 -2.71
C ASP A 251 7.11 6.05 -2.22
N ASP A 252 5.89 6.57 -2.00
CA ASP A 252 4.81 5.66 -1.57
C ASP A 252 4.27 4.86 -2.77
N LEU A 253 3.92 5.55 -3.85
CA LEU A 253 3.47 4.96 -5.11
C LEU A 253 4.24 5.57 -6.28
N ASP A 254 5.00 4.73 -6.96
CA ASP A 254 5.69 5.07 -8.20
C ASP A 254 5.02 4.36 -9.41
N LEU A 255 4.72 5.13 -10.46
CA LEU A 255 4.06 4.63 -11.67
C LEU A 255 4.72 5.15 -12.95
N ASP A 256 5.20 4.18 -13.71
CA ASP A 256 6.18 4.41 -14.74
C ASP A 256 5.91 3.65 -16.04
N GLU A 257 6.75 3.91 -17.05
CA GLU A 257 6.85 3.12 -18.28
C GLU A 257 5.52 2.84 -18.98
N ALA A 258 4.71 3.88 -19.12
CA ALA A 258 3.40 3.81 -19.75
C ALA A 258 2.38 2.94 -19.01
N PHE A 259 2.38 3.00 -17.68
CA PHE A 259 1.32 2.42 -16.87
C PHE A 259 -0.03 3.11 -17.11
N THR A 260 -1.10 2.33 -17.28
CA THR A 260 -2.45 2.86 -17.57
C THR A 260 -3.54 2.22 -16.72
N GLY A 261 -3.18 1.76 -15.53
CA GLY A 261 -4.13 1.13 -14.61
C GLY A 261 -5.07 2.12 -13.94
N LYS A 262 -5.83 1.60 -12.97
CA LYS A 262 -6.84 2.38 -12.25
C LYS A 262 -6.69 2.16 -10.75
N VAL A 263 -6.73 3.24 -9.98
CA VAL A 263 -6.63 3.21 -8.53
C VAL A 263 -7.76 4.00 -7.88
N GLN A 264 -8.41 3.43 -6.87
CA GLN A 264 -9.43 4.13 -6.08
C GLN A 264 -9.28 3.89 -4.59
N PHE A 265 -9.44 4.92 -3.75
CA PHE A 265 -9.29 4.84 -2.28
C PHE A 265 -7.84 4.49 -1.91
N LEU A 266 -6.95 5.44 -2.11
CA LEU A 266 -5.55 5.33 -1.71
C LEU A 266 -5.22 6.27 -0.56
N ILE A 267 -4.47 5.80 0.42
CA ILE A 267 -3.90 6.65 1.46
C ILE A 267 -2.40 6.39 1.53
N SER A 268 -1.62 7.46 1.49
CA SER A 268 -0.20 7.47 1.76
C SER A 268 0.07 8.29 3.02
N HIS A 269 0.92 7.79 3.92
CA HIS A 269 1.26 8.46 5.17
C HIS A 269 2.72 8.21 5.53
N LYS A 270 3.57 9.22 5.34
CA LYS A 270 4.98 9.22 5.73
C LYS A 270 5.14 9.28 7.24
N TYR A 271 6.17 8.62 7.77
CA TYR A 271 6.51 8.66 9.19
C TYR A 271 7.71 9.57 9.47
N PRO A 272 7.93 9.97 10.73
CA PRO A 272 9.16 10.63 11.12
C PRO A 272 10.39 9.79 10.73
N THR A 273 11.45 10.44 10.24
CA THR A 273 12.70 9.76 9.90
C THR A 273 13.37 9.13 11.13
N SER A 274 13.05 9.61 12.35
CA SER A 274 13.46 9.00 13.61
C SER A 274 12.90 7.59 13.84
N CYS A 275 11.87 7.17 13.08
CA CYS A 275 11.30 5.83 13.17
C CYS A 275 12.18 4.74 12.53
N GLY A 276 13.29 5.12 11.89
CA GLY A 276 14.32 4.22 11.36
C GLY A 276 14.16 3.93 9.87
N GLY A 277 15.17 3.27 9.29
CA GLY A 277 15.38 3.16 7.85
C GLY A 277 16.32 4.27 7.34
N THR A 278 16.91 4.05 6.17
CA THR A 278 17.67 5.09 5.46
C THR A 278 16.68 5.86 4.59
N VAL A 279 16.63 7.17 4.73
CA VAL A 279 15.74 8.02 3.93
C VAL A 279 16.35 8.20 2.54
N SER A 280 15.52 8.07 1.50
CA SER A 280 15.90 8.42 0.14
C SER A 280 16.23 9.91 -0.02
N THR A 281 16.85 10.27 -1.14
CA THR A 281 17.14 11.64 -1.49
C THR A 281 15.92 12.42 -1.98
N ASP A 282 14.85 11.73 -2.39
CA ASP A 282 13.66 12.29 -3.00
C ASP A 282 12.34 11.59 -2.60
N PRO A 283 12.06 11.38 -1.29
CA PRO A 283 10.92 10.58 -0.83
C PRO A 283 9.58 11.33 -0.97
N HIS A 284 8.87 11.11 -2.06
CA HIS A 284 7.58 11.71 -2.42
C HIS A 284 6.39 10.86 -1.97
N GLY A 285 5.21 11.47 -1.96
CA GLY A 285 3.98 10.70 -1.84
C GLY A 285 3.78 9.87 -3.09
N PHE A 286 3.74 10.55 -4.24
CA PHE A 286 3.76 9.94 -5.56
C PHE A 286 5.00 10.39 -6.34
N GLU A 287 5.67 9.46 -7.01
CA GLU A 287 6.53 9.72 -8.17
C GLU A 287 5.84 9.09 -9.39
N MET A 288 5.82 9.79 -10.53
CA MET A 288 5.19 9.24 -11.73
C MET A 288 5.85 9.78 -12.99
N ASP A 289 6.49 8.89 -13.73
CA ASP A 289 7.09 9.21 -15.01
C ASP A 289 6.28 8.62 -16.18
N GLY A 290 6.14 9.44 -17.22
CA GLY A 290 5.37 9.07 -18.41
C GLY A 290 6.00 7.94 -19.21
N THR A 291 7.23 8.14 -19.65
CA THR A 291 8.05 7.13 -20.33
C THR A 291 9.40 7.08 -19.65
N HIS A 292 10.01 5.90 -19.56
CA HIS A 292 11.35 5.80 -18.99
C HIS A 292 12.35 6.66 -19.75
N SER A 293 13.08 7.48 -19.01
CA SER A 293 14.10 8.44 -19.44
C SER A 293 13.51 9.61 -20.24
N GLY A 294 13.58 10.79 -19.62
CA GLY A 294 13.07 12.04 -20.12
C GLY A 294 13.28 12.25 -21.62
N GLY A 295 12.15 12.30 -22.34
CA GLY A 295 12.13 12.64 -23.76
C GLY A 295 12.06 11.47 -24.72
N THR A 296 12.24 10.23 -24.27
CA THR A 296 12.15 9.07 -25.15
C THR A 296 10.68 8.75 -25.46
N VAL A 297 10.33 8.68 -26.74
CA VAL A 297 8.99 8.23 -27.16
C VAL A 297 8.85 6.75 -26.82
N SER A 298 7.70 6.37 -26.26
CA SER A 298 7.36 4.96 -26.10
C SER A 298 7.53 4.20 -27.42
N ALA A 299 8.14 3.02 -27.36
CA ALA A 299 8.30 2.16 -28.53
C ALA A 299 7.05 1.30 -28.81
N THR A 300 5.95 1.52 -28.10
CA THR A 300 4.76 0.65 -28.11
C THR A 300 3.46 1.44 -28.29
N SER A 301 2.31 0.75 -28.24
CA SER A 301 0.99 1.35 -28.45
C SER A 301 0.54 2.29 -27.32
N LYS A 302 1.10 2.14 -26.11
CA LYS A 302 0.87 3.08 -25.01
C LYS A 302 1.97 4.13 -25.02
N THR A 303 1.59 5.38 -25.23
CA THR A 303 2.55 6.46 -25.44
C THR A 303 3.23 6.92 -24.17
N THR A 304 2.56 6.82 -23.02
CA THR A 304 3.01 7.39 -21.73
C THR A 304 2.11 6.93 -20.59
N THR A 305 2.56 7.09 -19.34
CA THR A 305 1.80 6.79 -18.13
C THR A 305 0.55 7.66 -18.10
N ASN A 306 -0.59 7.00 -17.96
CA ASN A 306 -1.92 7.62 -18.00
C ASN A 306 -2.84 6.89 -17.03
N VAL A 307 -2.42 6.86 -15.76
CA VAL A 307 -3.21 6.32 -14.66
C VAL A 307 -4.52 7.09 -14.48
N LYS A 308 -5.57 6.39 -14.11
CA LYS A 308 -6.79 7.01 -13.57
C LYS A 308 -6.84 6.77 -12.07
N LEU A 309 -6.73 7.83 -11.27
CA LEU A 309 -6.65 7.76 -9.82
C LEU A 309 -7.74 8.63 -9.19
N SER A 310 -8.65 8.01 -8.43
CA SER A 310 -9.72 8.71 -7.71
C SER A 310 -9.61 8.46 -6.21
N ASN A 311 -10.07 9.41 -5.39
CA ASN A 311 -10.18 9.22 -3.94
C ASN A 311 -8.81 8.90 -3.31
N PHE A 312 -7.99 9.92 -3.10
CA PHE A 312 -6.66 9.72 -2.54
C PHE A 312 -6.27 10.74 -1.49
N THR A 313 -5.46 10.33 -0.53
CA THR A 313 -4.97 11.20 0.55
C THR A 313 -3.48 10.95 0.74
N LEU A 314 -2.65 11.96 0.48
CA LEU A 314 -1.19 11.92 0.69
C LEU A 314 -0.84 12.78 1.88
N LEU A 315 -0.21 12.16 2.88
CA LEU A 315 0.14 12.77 4.16
C LEU A 315 1.64 12.70 4.37
N GLY A 316 2.31 13.83 4.19
CA GLY A 316 3.75 13.96 4.38
C GLY A 316 4.13 14.22 5.84
N LYS A 317 5.40 13.96 6.16
CA LYS A 317 5.99 14.23 7.48
C LYS A 317 7.17 15.21 7.41
N LYS A 318 7.09 16.19 6.50
CA LYS A 318 8.15 17.18 6.23
C LYS A 318 9.54 16.58 6.06
N VAL A 319 9.60 15.36 5.50
CA VAL A 319 10.84 14.71 5.10
C VAL A 319 11.52 15.56 4.03
N SER A 320 12.85 15.71 4.12
CA SER A 320 13.61 16.57 3.20
C SER A 320 13.37 16.16 1.75
N ASN A 321 13.32 17.13 0.84
CA ASN A 321 13.11 16.95 -0.59
C ASN A 321 11.76 16.34 -1.01
N GLY A 322 10.96 15.80 -0.09
CA GLY A 322 9.66 15.22 -0.39
C GLY A 322 8.61 16.22 -0.89
N PHE A 323 8.04 15.93 -2.06
CA PHE A 323 6.81 16.52 -2.60
C PHE A 323 5.63 15.58 -2.36
N GLY A 324 4.41 16.13 -2.34
CA GLY A 324 3.22 15.28 -2.33
C GLY A 324 3.11 14.44 -3.59
N ALA A 325 3.39 15.04 -4.75
CA ALA A 325 3.54 14.33 -6.01
C ALA A 325 4.64 14.95 -6.87
N ARG A 326 5.48 14.15 -7.49
CA ARG A 326 6.40 14.53 -8.56
C ARG A 326 5.98 13.86 -9.85
N LEU A 327 5.84 14.67 -10.91
CA LEU A 327 5.16 14.27 -12.15
C LEU A 327 6.01 14.70 -13.33
N ARG A 328 6.47 13.74 -14.15
CA ARG A 328 7.45 14.05 -15.18
C ARG A 328 7.30 13.17 -16.43
N GLU A 329 8.26 13.36 -17.34
CA GLU A 329 8.54 12.50 -18.50
C GLU A 329 7.31 12.18 -19.38
N GLY A 330 6.39 13.14 -19.51
CA GLY A 330 5.22 13.01 -20.38
C GLY A 330 3.99 12.42 -19.71
N LEU A 331 3.95 12.33 -18.37
CA LEU A 331 2.79 11.84 -17.63
C LEU A 331 1.51 12.60 -18.01
N GLN A 332 0.42 11.84 -18.26
CA GLN A 332 -0.89 12.40 -18.62
C GLN A 332 -1.98 12.21 -17.57
N GLY A 333 -1.72 11.44 -16.51
CA GLY A 333 -2.70 10.86 -15.60
C GLY A 333 -3.86 11.77 -15.14
N LYS A 334 -4.97 11.13 -14.76
CA LYS A 334 -6.19 11.77 -14.27
C LYS A 334 -6.35 11.56 -12.77
N PHE A 335 -6.25 12.64 -12.02
CA PHE A 335 -6.32 12.64 -10.56
C PHE A 335 -7.59 13.35 -10.11
N THR A 336 -8.43 12.66 -9.36
CA THR A 336 -9.73 13.20 -8.97
C THR A 336 -10.04 12.96 -7.50
N ASN A 337 -10.62 13.96 -6.82
CA ASN A 337 -11.03 13.87 -5.42
C ASN A 337 -9.88 13.50 -4.46
N GLY A 338 -8.87 14.36 -4.46
CA GLY A 338 -7.59 14.15 -3.79
C GLY A 338 -7.33 15.11 -2.64
N ILE A 339 -6.45 14.69 -1.73
CA ILE A 339 -5.90 15.49 -0.63
C ILE A 339 -4.38 15.33 -0.65
N ILE A 340 -3.64 16.43 -0.59
CA ILE A 340 -2.19 16.45 -0.42
C ILE A 340 -1.84 17.42 0.72
N TYR A 341 -1.13 16.95 1.74
CA TYR A 341 -0.80 17.76 2.91
C TYR A 341 0.49 17.31 3.60
N GLY A 342 1.29 18.24 4.13
CA GLY A 342 2.38 17.94 5.07
C GLY A 342 3.75 17.63 4.44
N PHE A 343 3.93 17.82 3.14
CA PHE A 343 5.19 17.60 2.44
C PHE A 343 6.17 18.78 2.57
N GLN A 344 7.47 18.51 2.66
CA GLN A 344 8.43 19.57 2.99
C GLN A 344 8.61 20.54 1.82
N SER A 345 8.93 20.00 0.64
CA SER A 345 9.30 20.78 -0.53
C SER A 345 8.12 21.48 -1.17
N GLY A 346 6.95 20.84 -1.16
CA GLY A 346 5.74 21.40 -1.76
C GLY A 346 4.64 20.38 -1.98
N ASN A 347 3.54 20.84 -2.56
CA ASN A 347 2.40 19.98 -2.86
C ASN A 347 2.68 19.11 -4.10
N ILE A 348 2.90 19.73 -5.26
CA ILE A 348 3.14 19.02 -6.52
C ILE A 348 4.34 19.65 -7.25
N ASP A 349 5.29 18.83 -7.69
CA ASP A 349 6.34 19.20 -8.63
C ASP A 349 6.00 18.64 -10.03
N CYS A 350 5.70 19.52 -10.99
CA CYS A 350 5.33 19.10 -12.35
C CYS A 350 6.39 19.55 -13.35
N VAL A 351 7.21 18.60 -13.79
CA VAL A 351 8.35 18.85 -14.67
C VAL A 351 7.94 18.63 -16.12
N LEU A 352 7.97 19.71 -16.91
CA LEU A 352 7.65 19.67 -18.34
C LEU A 352 8.87 19.24 -19.17
N ASN A 353 8.89 17.98 -19.61
CA ASN A 353 9.96 17.41 -20.44
C ASN A 353 9.62 17.41 -21.94
N ALA A 354 9.09 18.53 -22.47
CA ALA A 354 8.54 18.59 -23.84
C ALA A 354 9.60 18.72 -24.97
N THR A 355 10.87 18.95 -24.67
CA THR A 355 11.89 19.34 -25.66
C THR A 355 12.65 18.18 -26.32
N ALA A 356 12.33 16.92 -25.99
CA ALA A 356 13.14 15.77 -26.40
C ALA A 356 12.40 14.71 -27.26
N GLY A 357 11.17 14.99 -27.71
CA GLY A 357 10.46 14.20 -28.73
C GLY A 357 9.25 13.40 -28.22
N GLY A 358 9.16 13.14 -26.91
CA GLY A 358 7.97 12.59 -26.23
C GLY A 358 6.86 13.63 -25.96
N PRO A 359 5.66 13.19 -25.52
CA PRO A 359 4.61 14.11 -25.07
C PRO A 359 5.09 14.92 -23.86
N GLY A 360 4.61 16.16 -23.73
CA GLY A 360 4.84 16.95 -22.54
C GLY A 360 3.99 16.48 -21.37
N THR A 361 4.53 16.52 -20.15
CA THR A 361 3.79 16.24 -18.93
C THR A 361 2.56 17.14 -18.83
N SER A 362 1.36 16.54 -18.81
CA SER A 362 0.07 17.25 -18.81
C SER A 362 -1.02 16.44 -18.08
N PRO A 363 -0.88 16.24 -16.76
CA PRO A 363 -1.91 15.61 -15.94
C PRO A 363 -3.16 16.50 -15.80
N THR A 364 -4.30 15.89 -15.44
CA THR A 364 -5.52 16.62 -15.09
C THR A 364 -5.88 16.39 -13.63
N PHE A 365 -6.15 17.48 -12.90
CA PHE A 365 -6.64 17.46 -11.53
C PHE A 365 -8.07 18.00 -11.45
N THR A 366 -8.97 17.24 -10.84
CA THR A 366 -10.33 17.69 -10.54
C THR A 366 -10.61 17.43 -9.06
N ASP A 367 -11.10 18.44 -8.35
CA ASP A 367 -11.42 18.31 -6.92
C ASP A 367 -10.22 17.78 -6.11
N VAL A 368 -9.05 18.41 -6.28
CA VAL A 368 -7.86 18.09 -5.49
C VAL A 368 -7.52 19.26 -4.56
N LEU A 369 -7.49 18.97 -3.26
CA LEU A 369 -7.13 19.91 -2.20
C LEU A 369 -5.65 19.75 -1.87
N VAL A 370 -4.97 20.88 -1.69
CA VAL A 370 -3.53 20.94 -1.41
C VAL A 370 -3.26 21.84 -0.21
N GLU A 371 -2.12 21.71 0.48
CA GLU A 371 -1.80 22.57 1.63
C GLU A 371 -1.58 24.02 1.19
N ALA A 372 -2.35 24.97 1.73
CA ALA A 372 -2.32 26.38 1.35
C ALA A 372 -0.97 27.05 1.64
N ALA A 373 -0.28 26.60 2.70
CA ALA A 373 1.01 27.12 3.11
C ALA A 373 2.18 26.59 2.26
N LYS A 374 1.92 25.68 1.31
CA LYS A 374 2.92 25.05 0.46
C LYS A 374 2.76 25.49 -0.99
N SER A 375 3.88 25.82 -1.61
CA SER A 375 3.93 26.05 -3.05
C SER A 375 3.90 24.72 -3.81
N ASN A 376 3.51 24.79 -5.08
CA ASN A 376 3.92 23.79 -6.04
C ASN A 376 5.39 24.05 -6.44
N GLY A 377 6.11 23.00 -6.86
CA GLY A 377 7.50 23.10 -7.32
C GLY A 377 7.57 23.72 -8.71
N ASN A 378 7.97 22.94 -9.72
CA ASN A 378 7.86 23.31 -11.11
C ASN A 378 6.38 23.35 -11.53
N THR A 379 5.96 24.49 -12.08
CA THR A 379 4.59 24.68 -12.58
C THR A 379 4.57 25.04 -14.07
N ALA A 380 5.73 25.10 -14.71
CA ALA A 380 5.90 25.52 -16.10
C ALA A 380 5.40 24.40 -17.04
N GLY A 381 4.09 24.21 -17.14
CA GLY A 381 3.49 23.27 -18.09
C GLY A 381 2.18 22.62 -17.64
N CYS A 382 1.88 22.62 -16.35
CA CYS A 382 0.74 21.90 -15.79
C CYS A 382 -0.24 22.84 -15.09
N ALA A 383 -1.54 22.60 -15.27
CA ALA A 383 -2.58 23.25 -14.48
C ALA A 383 -2.69 22.53 -13.13
N LEU A 384 -2.11 23.12 -12.08
CA LEU A 384 -2.05 22.50 -10.76
C LEU A 384 -3.14 23.03 -9.82
N PRO A 385 -3.66 22.19 -8.90
CA PRO A 385 -4.59 22.62 -7.88
C PRO A 385 -4.00 23.73 -7.00
N SER A 386 -4.87 24.66 -6.61
CA SER A 386 -4.54 25.79 -5.72
C SER A 386 -5.53 25.94 -4.56
N THR A 387 -6.56 25.09 -4.50
CA THR A 387 -7.53 25.08 -3.39
C THR A 387 -6.85 24.58 -2.13
N GLY A 388 -6.70 25.49 -1.18
CA GLY A 388 -5.83 25.32 -0.01
C GLY A 388 -6.52 24.73 1.21
N LEU A 389 -5.83 23.81 1.89
CA LEU A 389 -6.07 23.34 3.26
C LEU A 389 -5.18 24.13 4.22
N THR A 390 -5.74 24.62 5.32
CA THR A 390 -4.99 25.37 6.34
C THR A 390 -4.67 24.56 7.59
N SER A 391 -5.28 23.38 7.72
CA SER A 391 -5.14 22.48 8.85
C SER A 391 -5.03 21.02 8.42
N LEU A 392 -4.68 20.13 9.36
CA LEU A 392 -4.64 18.70 9.12
C LEU A 392 -6.01 18.22 8.58
N PRO A 393 -6.07 17.59 7.40
CA PRO A 393 -7.34 17.29 6.73
C PRO A 393 -7.97 15.96 7.15
N VAL A 394 -7.42 15.30 8.17
CA VAL A 394 -7.91 14.02 8.72
C VAL A 394 -8.13 14.12 10.22
N VAL A 395 -8.90 13.20 10.80
CA VAL A 395 -9.23 13.23 12.24
C VAL A 395 -7.97 13.08 13.10
N SER A 396 -7.10 12.14 12.77
CA SER A 396 -5.86 11.92 13.51
C SER A 396 -4.82 11.16 12.70
N LEU A 397 -3.54 11.49 12.84
CA LEU A 397 -2.43 10.68 12.35
C LEU A 397 -2.00 9.60 13.36
N GLY A 398 -2.74 9.43 14.46
CA GLY A 398 -2.39 8.54 15.56
C GLY A 398 -1.18 9.05 16.36
N SER A 399 -0.75 8.28 17.36
CA SER A 399 0.44 8.63 18.15
C SER A 399 1.74 8.32 17.41
N GLY A 400 1.66 7.54 16.33
CA GLY A 400 2.76 7.17 15.47
C GLY A 400 3.39 8.32 14.69
N ASP A 401 2.59 9.35 14.42
CA ASP A 401 3.07 10.59 13.82
C ASP A 401 3.86 11.45 14.80
N SER A 402 3.89 11.12 16.10
CA SER A 402 4.81 11.80 17.00
C SER A 402 6.24 11.27 16.82
N ASP A 403 7.24 12.13 17.04
CA ASP A 403 8.66 11.79 16.86
C ASP A 403 9.15 10.62 17.75
N ASN A 404 8.28 10.10 18.63
CA ASN A 404 8.56 8.96 19.50
C ASN A 404 8.26 7.58 18.87
N CYS A 405 7.62 7.53 17.69
CA CYS A 405 7.38 6.30 16.93
C CYS A 405 6.68 5.18 17.72
N ALA A 406 5.83 5.53 18.70
CA ALA A 406 5.25 4.57 19.63
C ALA A 406 3.97 3.88 19.14
N PHE A 407 3.26 4.45 18.15
CA PHE A 407 2.04 3.90 17.52
C PHE A 407 0.96 3.32 18.47
N ALA A 408 0.92 3.75 19.73
CA ALA A 408 -0.07 3.37 20.73
C ALA A 408 -1.53 3.69 20.33
N THR A 409 -1.76 4.72 19.51
CA THR A 409 -3.06 4.98 18.88
C THR A 409 -2.94 4.95 17.37
N LYS A 410 -3.89 4.27 16.72
CA LYS A 410 -3.97 4.17 15.26
C LYS A 410 -4.40 5.51 14.64
N PRO A 411 -3.98 5.79 13.40
CA PRO A 411 -4.53 6.90 12.61
C PRO A 411 -6.03 6.73 12.37
N ASP A 412 -6.72 7.86 12.31
CA ASP A 412 -8.07 7.98 11.78
C ASP A 412 -8.03 8.93 10.58
N TYR A 413 -8.01 8.34 9.40
CA TYR A 413 -7.92 9.06 8.13
C TYR A 413 -9.26 9.60 7.63
N GLN A 414 -10.35 9.50 8.41
CA GLN A 414 -11.60 10.14 8.02
C GLN A 414 -11.36 11.63 7.76
N PRO A 415 -11.94 12.20 6.69
CA PRO A 415 -11.77 13.62 6.40
C PRO A 415 -12.24 14.48 7.58
N SER A 416 -11.50 15.53 7.89
CA SER A 416 -11.83 16.47 8.97
C SER A 416 -11.71 17.92 8.50
N GLY A 417 -12.25 18.86 9.29
CA GLY A 417 -12.13 20.29 9.02
C GLY A 417 -12.59 20.67 7.62
N GLU A 418 -11.74 21.42 6.90
CA GLU A 418 -11.99 21.92 5.54
C GLU A 418 -12.31 20.77 4.57
N ALA A 419 -11.56 19.65 4.64
CA ALA A 419 -11.76 18.50 3.77
C ALA A 419 -13.12 17.80 3.97
N SER A 420 -13.66 17.83 5.20
CA SER A 420 -14.99 17.28 5.51
C SER A 420 -16.15 18.22 5.11
N SER A 421 -15.88 19.52 4.99
CA SER A 421 -16.90 20.55 4.73
C SER A 421 -17.26 20.70 3.24
N ILE A 422 -16.41 20.20 2.35
CA ILE A 422 -16.59 20.28 0.90
C ILE A 422 -17.25 18.97 0.45
N SER A 423 -18.57 18.92 0.45
CA SER A 423 -19.33 17.75 0.00
C SER A 423 -19.71 17.88 -1.48
N THR A 424 -18.78 17.58 -2.38
CA THR A 424 -19.10 17.43 -3.81
C THR A 424 -18.93 15.97 -4.22
N SER A 425 -19.82 15.46 -5.09
CA SER A 425 -19.67 14.12 -5.67
C SER A 425 -18.40 14.10 -6.52
N ALA A 426 -17.40 13.40 -6.01
CA ALA A 426 -16.10 13.14 -6.61
C ALA A 426 -16.19 12.51 -8.00
N LEU A 427 -17.27 11.77 -8.25
CA LEU A 427 -17.38 10.91 -9.42
C LEU A 427 -17.71 11.65 -10.72
N THR A 428 -18.08 12.93 -10.70
CA THR A 428 -18.52 13.60 -11.95
C THR A 428 -17.47 13.47 -13.06
N ALA A 429 -16.18 13.50 -12.72
CA ALA A 429 -15.07 13.40 -13.68
C ALA A 429 -14.78 11.98 -14.20
N GLN A 430 -15.13 10.92 -13.46
CA GLN A 430 -14.80 9.51 -13.80
C GLN A 430 -16.01 8.56 -13.80
N SER A 431 -17.25 9.08 -13.70
CA SER A 431 -18.52 8.34 -13.54
C SER A 431 -18.90 7.42 -14.70
N SER A 432 -18.26 7.55 -15.85
CA SER A 432 -18.50 6.66 -17.00
C SER A 432 -17.76 5.33 -16.91
N ASP A 433 -16.84 5.17 -15.96
CA ASP A 433 -16.02 3.98 -15.78
C ASP A 433 -16.43 3.26 -14.49
N SER A 434 -17.06 2.08 -14.63
CA SER A 434 -17.68 1.34 -13.52
C SER A 434 -16.71 0.85 -12.45
N PHE A 435 -15.40 0.98 -12.68
CA PHE A 435 -14.39 0.74 -11.65
C PHE A 435 -14.52 1.72 -10.49
N PHE A 436 -14.84 2.99 -10.79
CA PHE A 436 -14.93 4.05 -9.80
C PHE A 436 -16.34 4.12 -9.21
N ILE A 437 -16.43 4.01 -7.89
CA ILE A 437 -17.67 4.19 -7.12
C ILE A 437 -17.69 5.56 -6.42
N ASP A 438 -18.87 6.13 -6.16
CA ASP A 438 -18.92 7.49 -5.61
C ASP A 438 -18.42 7.54 -4.16
N ASN A 439 -17.83 8.66 -3.80
CA ASN A 439 -17.60 9.06 -2.42
C ASN A 439 -18.11 10.48 -2.26
N THR A 440 -18.92 10.70 -1.23
CA THR A 440 -19.52 12.01 -0.94
C THR A 440 -18.56 12.97 -0.23
N THR A 441 -17.31 12.55 -0.01
CA THR A 441 -16.25 13.32 0.68
C THR A 441 -14.92 13.26 -0.07
N TYR A 442 -14.01 14.19 0.25
CA TYR A 442 -12.67 14.25 -0.31
C TYR A 442 -11.76 13.16 0.25
N GLY A 443 -10.81 12.72 -0.59
CA GLY A 443 -9.73 11.86 -0.14
C GLY A 443 -9.99 10.36 -0.28
N GLY A 444 -9.07 9.58 0.30
CA GLY A 444 -9.02 8.13 0.20
C GLY A 444 -9.92 7.36 1.16
N MET A 445 -10.47 8.01 2.18
CA MET A 445 -11.44 7.39 3.09
C MET A 445 -12.87 7.53 2.57
N LEU A 446 -13.66 6.47 2.72
CA LEU A 446 -15.09 6.52 2.52
C LEU A 446 -15.75 7.21 3.71
N SER A 447 -16.64 8.16 3.44
CA SER A 447 -17.36 8.90 4.48
C SER A 447 -18.03 7.96 5.49
N GLY A 448 -17.57 8.00 6.75
CA GLY A 448 -18.14 7.19 7.84
C GLY A 448 -17.78 5.69 7.80
N LEU A 449 -16.93 5.25 6.87
CA LEU A 449 -16.41 3.89 6.81
C LEU A 449 -14.87 3.91 6.84
N ASN A 450 -14.29 3.51 7.98
CA ASN A 450 -12.86 3.26 8.09
C ASN A 450 -12.52 1.88 7.51
N TRP A 451 -12.32 1.80 6.19
CA TRP A 451 -11.97 0.55 5.51
C TRP A 451 -10.58 0.01 5.91
N ALA A 452 -9.74 0.81 6.56
CA ALA A 452 -8.43 0.40 7.07
C ALA A 452 -8.50 -0.20 8.49
N SER A 453 -9.66 -0.17 9.17
CA SER A 453 -9.78 -0.70 10.53
C SER A 453 -9.55 -2.22 10.59
N GLU A 454 -9.14 -2.70 11.76
CA GLU A 454 -8.89 -4.12 12.10
C GLU A 454 -7.68 -4.76 11.39
N TRP A 455 -7.65 -4.77 10.06
CA TRP A 455 -6.69 -5.56 9.28
C TRP A 455 -5.34 -4.90 9.08
N THR A 456 -5.22 -3.58 9.27
CA THR A 456 -3.96 -2.87 9.01
C THR A 456 -3.05 -2.84 10.25
N VAL A 457 -1.75 -2.71 9.98
CA VAL A 457 -0.68 -2.57 10.97
C VAL A 457 -0.16 -1.14 11.05
N TYR A 458 0.23 -0.70 12.25
CA TYR A 458 0.87 0.60 12.48
C TYR A 458 1.97 0.42 13.50
N ARG A 459 3.22 0.42 13.06
CA ARG A 459 4.40 0.22 13.91
C ARG A 459 5.66 0.80 13.26
N ALA A 460 6.67 1.06 14.08
CA ALA A 460 7.98 1.47 13.57
C ALA A 460 8.87 0.29 13.18
N ARG A 461 8.76 -0.82 13.94
CA ARG A 461 9.65 -2.00 13.99
C ARG A 461 8.91 -3.29 14.34
#